data_AF-A0A7X9G2X5-F1
#
_entry.id   AF-A0A7X9G2X5-F1
#
_cell.length_a   1.000
_cell.length_b   1.000
_cell.length_c   1.000
_cell.angle_alpha   90.00
_cell.angle_beta   90.00
_cell.angle_gamma   90.00
#
_symmetry.space_group_name_H-M   'P 1'
#
loop_
_entity.id
_entity.type
_entity.pdbx_description
1 polymer ?
#
loop_
_entity_poly.entity_id
_entity_poly.type
_entity_poly.pdbx_seq_one_letter_code
_entity_poly.pdbx_strand_id
1 'polypeptide(L)'
;MLNKAETADVPERDFFRVLLEDLVCQEHPLVALAQEIDWSRFDELLADLFSPNRGRYSCPTRLIVGLLMLKELSGLSDKALLDYWTENPYWQYFTGGVYFEHQAPIAPSSLNRWRHRLQHCGGDVLLEEMLGDRQRRRQFAPVWTVGRTQRPRRKAAAAKAAAEDAESDELLLPLQ
;
A
#
# COMPACT_ATOMS: atom_id res chain seq x y z
N MET A 1 -26.31 6.36 -46.69
CA MET A 1 -25.58 7.00 -45.58
C MET A 1 -26.03 6.30 -44.30
N LEU A 2 -25.13 5.53 -43.66
CA LEU A 2 -25.46 4.57 -42.60
C LEU A 2 -25.29 5.19 -41.20
N ASN A 3 -26.41 5.20 -40.47
CA ASN A 3 -26.64 4.97 -39.04
C ASN A 3 -25.79 5.69 -37.96
N LYS A 4 -26.48 6.63 -37.29
CA LYS A 4 -26.86 6.57 -35.86
C LYS A 4 -25.92 5.75 -34.96
N ALA A 5 -25.10 6.46 -34.19
CA ALA A 5 -24.61 6.02 -32.89
C ALA A 5 -24.59 7.24 -31.96
N GLU A 6 -25.78 7.75 -31.67
CA GLU A 6 -26.01 8.56 -30.49
C GLU A 6 -25.94 7.59 -29.31
N THR A 7 -24.73 7.38 -28.78
CA THR A 7 -24.50 6.47 -27.65
C THR A 7 -25.08 7.10 -26.40
N ALA A 8 -26.32 6.68 -26.13
CA ALA A 8 -26.95 6.48 -24.84
C ALA A 8 -26.34 7.25 -23.67
N ASP A 9 -27.12 8.24 -23.22
CA ASP A 9 -27.27 8.57 -21.81
C ASP A 9 -27.31 7.27 -20.98
N VAL A 10 -26.35 7.05 -20.08
CA VAL A 10 -26.39 5.95 -19.10
C VAL A 10 -26.50 6.53 -17.67
N PRO A 11 -27.65 7.06 -17.24
CA PRO A 11 -27.87 7.45 -15.86
C PRO A 11 -28.75 6.41 -15.17
N GLU A 12 -28.24 5.18 -14.98
CA GLU A 12 -28.93 4.18 -14.15
C GLU A 12 -27.98 3.13 -13.52
N ARG A 13 -26.67 3.18 -13.79
CA ARG A 13 -25.68 2.22 -13.24
C ARG A 13 -25.36 2.41 -11.76
N ASP A 14 -25.68 3.57 -11.19
CA ASP A 14 -25.40 3.83 -9.77
C ASP A 14 -26.32 3.09 -8.79
N PHE A 15 -27.47 2.57 -9.25
CA PHE A 15 -28.39 1.81 -8.41
C PHE A 15 -27.93 0.36 -8.14
N PHE A 16 -26.93 -0.15 -8.86
CA PHE A 16 -26.46 -1.53 -8.74
C PHE A 16 -24.98 -1.62 -8.37
N ARG A 17 -24.48 -0.71 -7.52
CA ARG A 17 -23.13 -0.84 -6.97
C ARG A 17 -23.09 -2.06 -6.04
N VAL A 18 -22.13 -2.93 -6.27
CA VAL A 18 -21.94 -4.13 -5.45
C VAL A 18 -21.27 -3.74 -4.14
N LEU A 19 -21.89 -4.06 -3.01
CA LEU A 19 -21.29 -3.84 -1.69
C LEU A 19 -20.13 -4.81 -1.49
N LEU A 20 -19.01 -4.29 -0.99
CA LEU A 20 -17.85 -5.13 -0.67
C LEU A 20 -18.17 -6.14 0.42
N GLU A 21 -19.02 -5.77 1.38
CA GLU A 21 -19.47 -6.64 2.46
C GLU A 21 -20.17 -7.91 1.95
N ASP A 22 -20.84 -7.85 0.80
CA ASP A 22 -21.49 -9.00 0.17
C ASP A 22 -20.50 -9.91 -0.58
N LEU A 23 -19.31 -9.40 -0.92
CA LEU A 23 -18.27 -10.12 -1.66
C LEU A 23 -17.22 -10.77 -0.77
N VAL A 24 -17.03 -10.26 0.46
CA VAL A 24 -15.96 -10.71 1.35
C VAL A 24 -16.48 -11.65 2.44
N CYS A 25 -15.75 -12.73 2.68
CA CYS A 25 -15.99 -13.55 3.87
C CYS A 25 -15.40 -12.87 5.11
N GLN A 26 -16.21 -12.73 6.17
CA GLN A 26 -15.79 -12.11 7.44
C GLN A 26 -14.70 -12.90 8.17
N GLU A 27 -14.64 -14.20 7.95
CA GLU A 27 -13.63 -15.11 8.53
C GLU A 27 -12.27 -15.01 7.81
N HIS A 28 -12.20 -14.29 6.69
CA HIS A 28 -10.96 -14.13 5.95
C HIS A 28 -9.93 -13.38 6.81
N PRO A 29 -8.68 -13.86 6.95
CA PRO A 29 -7.69 -13.26 7.85
C PRO A 29 -7.44 -11.77 7.61
N LEU A 30 -7.48 -11.32 6.35
CA LEU A 30 -7.31 -9.90 6.02
C LEU A 30 -8.51 -9.04 6.47
N VAL A 31 -9.73 -9.60 6.46
CA VAL A 31 -10.94 -8.90 6.92
C VAL A 31 -10.92 -8.77 8.44
N ALA A 32 -10.60 -9.87 9.13
CA ALA A 32 -10.40 -9.86 10.57
C ALA A 32 -9.31 -8.85 10.99
N LEU A 33 -8.18 -8.79 10.27
CA LEU A 33 -7.13 -7.80 10.52
C LEU A 33 -7.65 -6.36 10.33
N ALA A 34 -8.47 -6.10 9.31
CA ALA A 34 -9.03 -4.77 9.08
C ALA A 34 -9.92 -4.30 10.25
N GLN A 35 -10.59 -5.24 10.94
CA GLN A 35 -11.43 -4.98 12.10
C GLN A 35 -10.63 -4.83 13.39
N GLU A 36 -9.49 -5.53 13.50
CA GLU A 36 -8.58 -5.46 14.65
C GLU A 36 -7.79 -4.14 14.69
N ILE A 37 -7.45 -3.58 13.54
CA ILE A 37 -6.65 -2.35 13.46
C ILE A 37 -7.44 -1.15 14.00
N ASP A 38 -6.85 -0.46 14.98
CA ASP A 38 -7.32 0.84 15.42
C ASP A 38 -6.90 1.93 14.43
N TRP A 39 -7.77 2.19 13.44
CA TRP A 39 -7.54 3.20 12.42
C TRP A 39 -7.49 4.63 12.97
N SER A 40 -8.07 4.87 14.15
CA SER A 40 -8.11 6.21 14.76
C SER A 40 -6.72 6.70 15.17
N ARG A 41 -5.84 5.79 15.60
CA ARG A 41 -4.42 6.08 15.89
C ARG A 41 -3.69 6.62 14.67
N PHE A 42 -4.02 6.12 13.47
CA PHE A 42 -3.44 6.65 12.23
C PHE A 42 -4.05 8.01 11.85
N ASP A 43 -5.34 8.22 12.10
CA ASP A 43 -5.98 9.52 11.89
C ASP A 43 -5.34 10.60 12.77
N GLU A 44 -5.07 10.29 14.04
CA GLU A 44 -4.37 11.17 14.99
C GLU A 44 -2.92 11.44 14.55
N LEU A 45 -2.18 10.41 14.16
CA LEU A 45 -0.79 10.56 13.69
C LEU A 45 -0.68 11.39 12.41
N LEU A 46 -1.62 11.21 11.48
CA LEU A 46 -1.68 12.00 10.27
C LEU A 46 -2.32 13.37 10.52
N ALA A 47 -2.94 13.59 11.69
CA ALA A 47 -3.53 14.87 12.06
C ALA A 47 -2.49 15.98 12.05
N ASP A 48 -1.30 15.70 12.57
CA ASP A 48 -0.20 16.64 12.67
C ASP A 48 0.39 17.02 11.29
N LEU A 49 0.14 16.22 10.26
CA LEU A 49 0.52 16.55 8.89
C LEU A 49 -0.45 17.56 8.24
N PHE A 50 -1.59 17.86 8.88
CA PHE A 50 -2.48 18.92 8.45
C PHE A 50 -1.95 20.28 8.89
N SER A 51 -1.43 21.07 7.94
CA SER A 51 -1.30 22.50 8.20
C SER A 51 -2.70 23.13 8.25
N PRO A 52 -2.98 24.10 9.15
CA PRO A 52 -4.27 24.79 9.22
C PRO A 52 -4.73 25.36 7.86
N ASN A 53 -3.78 25.67 6.99
CA ASN A 53 -4.00 26.24 5.65
C ASN A 53 -4.06 25.22 4.49
N ARG A 54 -3.81 23.92 4.73
CA ARG A 54 -3.74 22.89 3.66
C ARG A 54 -4.96 21.97 3.60
N GLY A 55 -5.86 22.04 4.58
CA GLY A 55 -7.08 21.24 4.63
C GLY A 55 -6.85 19.73 4.83
N ARG A 56 -7.96 18.98 4.95
CA ARG A 56 -7.92 17.50 4.99
C ARG A 56 -7.49 16.94 3.64
N TYR A 57 -6.85 15.77 3.66
CA TYR A 57 -6.51 15.05 2.45
C TYR A 57 -7.77 14.64 1.67
N SER A 58 -7.67 14.68 0.35
CA SER A 58 -8.73 14.17 -0.56
C SER A 58 -8.90 12.65 -0.47
N CYS A 59 -7.97 11.93 0.17
CA CYS A 59 -8.02 10.47 0.32
C CYS A 59 -8.20 10.10 1.80
N PRO A 60 -9.07 9.15 2.13
CA PRO A 60 -9.21 8.63 3.49
C PRO A 60 -7.89 8.04 4.03
N THR A 61 -7.63 8.21 5.33
CA THR A 61 -6.46 7.65 6.01
C THR A 61 -6.36 6.13 5.84
N ARG A 62 -7.47 5.41 6.11
CA ARG A 62 -7.54 3.95 5.98
C ARG A 62 -7.16 3.47 4.59
N LEU A 63 -7.52 4.22 3.53
CA LEU A 63 -7.14 3.89 2.17
C LEU A 63 -5.62 3.93 1.98
N ILE A 64 -4.99 5.02 2.39
CA ILE A 64 -3.55 5.21 2.21
C ILE A 64 -2.76 4.22 3.07
N VAL A 65 -3.08 4.13 4.36
CA VAL A 65 -2.38 3.25 5.29
C VAL A 65 -2.60 1.78 4.90
N GLY A 66 -3.82 1.41 4.53
CA GLY A 66 -4.15 0.07 4.07
C GLY A 66 -3.35 -0.32 2.82
N LEU A 67 -3.22 0.57 1.83
CA LEU A 67 -2.40 0.30 0.64
C LEU A 67 -0.92 0.12 0.99
N LEU A 68 -0.38 0.91 1.94
CA LEU A 68 1.00 0.77 2.40
C LEU A 68 1.22 -0.56 3.15
N MET A 69 0.25 -0.99 3.96
CA MET A 69 0.28 -2.31 4.62
C MET A 69 0.25 -3.45 3.59
N LEU A 70 -0.68 -3.40 2.62
CA LEU A 70 -0.78 -4.39 1.55
C LEU A 70 0.50 -4.46 0.72
N LYS A 71 1.18 -3.33 0.53
CA LYS A 71 2.49 -3.29 -0.11
C LYS A 71 3.55 -4.07 0.66
N GLU A 72 3.65 -3.86 1.97
CA GLU A 72 4.62 -4.58 2.81
C GLU A 72 4.28 -6.08 2.94
N LEU A 73 2.99 -6.44 2.92
CA LEU A 73 2.54 -7.85 2.92
C LEU A 73 2.80 -8.58 1.59
N SER A 74 2.56 -7.91 0.46
CA SER A 74 2.60 -8.54 -0.86
C SER A 74 3.96 -8.45 -1.57
N GLY A 75 4.80 -7.49 -1.20
CA GLY A 75 6.09 -7.22 -1.86
C GLY A 75 5.95 -6.77 -3.32
N LEU A 76 4.78 -6.27 -3.72
CA LEU A 76 4.52 -5.80 -5.08
C LEU A 76 5.09 -4.39 -5.34
N SER A 77 5.29 -4.08 -6.62
CA SER A 77 5.54 -2.69 -7.06
C SER A 77 4.29 -1.82 -6.86
N ASP A 78 4.45 -0.49 -6.80
CA ASP A 78 3.31 0.42 -6.58
C ASP A 78 2.24 0.28 -7.69
N LYS A 79 2.66 0.04 -8.94
CA LYS A 79 1.73 -0.21 -10.05
C LYS A 79 1.02 -1.56 -9.91
N ALA A 80 1.78 -2.64 -9.71
CA ALA A 80 1.21 -3.98 -9.61
C ALA A 80 0.27 -4.13 -8.39
N LEU A 81 0.57 -3.42 -7.30
CA LEU A 81 -0.32 -3.34 -6.15
C LEU A 81 -1.70 -2.79 -6.54
N LEU A 82 -1.74 -1.69 -7.29
CA LEU A 82 -2.99 -1.03 -7.68
C LEU A 82 -3.74 -1.82 -8.75
N ASP A 83 -3.03 -2.41 -9.71
CA ASP A 83 -3.64 -3.33 -10.68
C ASP A 83 -4.32 -4.51 -9.95
N TYR A 84 -3.63 -5.12 -8.98
CA TYR A 84 -4.20 -6.22 -8.20
C TYR A 84 -5.34 -5.76 -7.27
N TRP A 85 -5.25 -4.55 -6.72
CA TRP A 85 -6.30 -3.96 -5.90
C TRP A 85 -7.62 -3.81 -6.69
N THR A 86 -7.55 -3.44 -7.98
CA THR A 86 -8.76 -3.31 -8.82
C THR A 86 -9.46 -4.64 -9.11
N GLU A 87 -8.73 -5.76 -8.99
CA GLU A 87 -9.26 -7.09 -9.23
C GLU A 87 -9.72 -7.78 -7.93
N ASN A 88 -9.29 -7.31 -6.76
CA ASN A 88 -9.42 -8.04 -5.50
C ASN A 88 -10.35 -7.34 -4.47
N PRO A 89 -11.55 -7.85 -4.21
CA PRO A 89 -12.50 -7.22 -3.26
C PRO A 89 -11.98 -7.19 -1.82
N TYR A 90 -11.22 -8.20 -1.38
CA TYR A 90 -10.66 -8.22 -0.02
C TYR A 90 -9.68 -7.06 0.22
N TRP A 91 -8.93 -6.67 -0.81
CA TRP A 91 -7.99 -5.56 -0.71
C TRP A 91 -8.71 -4.22 -0.67
N GLN A 92 -9.78 -4.08 -1.45
CA GLN A 92 -10.62 -2.88 -1.43
C GLN A 92 -11.30 -2.71 -0.07
N TYR A 93 -11.88 -3.80 0.47
CA TYR A 93 -12.48 -3.83 1.80
C TYR A 93 -11.46 -3.48 2.89
N PHE A 94 -10.28 -4.10 2.86
CA PHE A 94 -9.20 -3.81 3.81
C PHE A 94 -8.86 -2.31 3.83
N THR A 95 -8.77 -1.69 2.65
CA THR A 95 -8.51 -0.25 2.49
C THR A 95 -9.70 0.66 2.81
N GLY A 96 -10.85 0.13 3.22
CA GLY A 96 -12.02 0.90 3.63
C GLY A 96 -12.95 1.30 2.48
N GLY A 97 -12.90 0.58 1.36
CA GLY A 97 -13.92 0.70 0.32
C GLY A 97 -15.27 0.20 0.83
N VAL A 98 -16.36 0.82 0.36
CA VAL A 98 -17.74 0.40 0.63
C VAL A 98 -18.31 -0.40 -0.54
N TYR A 99 -18.03 0.05 -1.76
CA TYR A 99 -18.46 -0.60 -3.00
C TYR A 99 -17.25 -1.16 -3.75
N PHE A 100 -17.49 -2.19 -4.56
CA PHE A 100 -16.47 -2.73 -5.44
C PHE A 100 -16.21 -1.76 -6.59
N GLU A 101 -14.94 -1.37 -6.75
CA GLU A 101 -14.47 -0.38 -7.72
C GLU A 101 -13.49 -1.02 -8.71
N HIS A 102 -13.71 -0.79 -10.00
CA HIS A 102 -12.83 -1.30 -11.05
C HIS A 102 -11.68 -0.36 -11.41
N GLN A 103 -11.60 0.81 -10.77
CA GLN A 103 -10.60 1.83 -11.04
C GLN A 103 -9.71 2.04 -9.83
N ALA A 104 -8.42 2.26 -10.08
CA ALA A 104 -7.46 2.51 -9.01
C ALA A 104 -7.82 3.80 -8.25
N PRO A 105 -7.79 3.78 -6.91
CA PRO A 105 -8.28 4.89 -6.10
C PRO A 105 -7.30 6.08 -6.10
N ILE A 106 -6.03 5.84 -6.44
CA ILE A 106 -4.97 6.85 -6.52
C ILE A 106 -3.96 6.51 -7.63
N ALA A 107 -3.22 7.52 -8.10
CA ALA A 107 -2.08 7.29 -8.98
C ALA A 107 -0.93 6.56 -8.26
N PRO A 108 -0.21 5.61 -8.91
CA PRO A 108 0.90 4.86 -8.30
C PRO A 108 1.99 5.75 -7.70
N SER A 109 2.31 6.88 -8.33
CA SER A 109 3.33 7.83 -7.85
C SER A 109 2.97 8.45 -6.48
N SER A 110 1.69 8.46 -6.12
CA SER A 110 1.20 8.99 -4.85
C SER A 110 1.62 8.13 -3.67
N LEU A 111 1.72 6.81 -3.84
CA LEU A 111 2.12 5.89 -2.76
C LEU A 111 3.52 6.19 -2.24
N ASN A 112 4.45 6.56 -3.12
CA ASN A 112 5.79 6.93 -2.71
C ASN A 112 5.79 8.22 -1.85
N ARG A 113 5.05 9.25 -2.28
CA ARG A 113 4.89 10.49 -1.51
C ARG A 113 4.24 10.26 -0.15
N TRP A 114 3.30 9.32 -0.07
CA TRP A 114 2.64 8.95 1.17
C TRP A 114 3.55 8.19 2.11
N ARG A 115 4.34 7.25 1.60
CA ARG A 115 5.34 6.53 2.38
C ARG A 115 6.33 7.47 3.03
N HIS A 116 6.85 8.43 2.28
CA HIS A 116 7.74 9.45 2.84
C HIS A 116 7.05 10.25 3.93
N ARG A 117 5.84 10.76 3.70
CA ARG A 117 5.10 11.53 4.72
C ARG A 117 4.84 10.73 5.99
N LEU A 118 4.45 9.46 5.86
CA LEU A 118 4.20 8.57 6.99
C LEU A 118 5.47 8.35 7.85
N GLN A 119 6.64 8.24 7.20
CA GLN A 119 7.92 8.13 7.91
C GLN A 119 8.28 9.40 8.68
N HIS A 120 7.89 10.58 8.21
CA HIS A 120 8.19 11.84 8.91
C HIS A 120 7.39 11.99 10.20
N CYS A 121 6.20 11.40 10.28
CA CYS A 121 5.37 11.40 11.49
C CYS A 121 5.57 10.12 12.33
N GLY A 122 6.46 9.19 11.97
CA GLY A 122 6.65 7.93 12.70
C GLY A 122 5.52 6.90 12.52
N GLY A 123 4.65 7.09 11.52
CA GLY A 123 3.57 6.16 11.24
C GLY A 123 4.04 4.83 10.63
N ASP A 124 5.29 4.75 10.18
CA ASP A 124 5.93 3.50 9.77
C ASP A 124 6.14 2.56 10.97
N VAL A 125 6.51 3.10 12.14
CA VAL A 125 6.60 2.33 13.39
C VAL A 125 5.23 1.79 13.80
N LEU A 126 4.19 2.63 13.74
CA LEU A 126 2.82 2.18 14.04
C LEU A 126 2.34 1.12 13.03
N LEU A 127 2.66 1.28 11.75
CA LEU A 127 2.32 0.28 10.73
C LEU A 127 3.02 -1.06 11.02
N GLU A 128 4.28 -1.03 11.41
CA GLU A 128 5.02 -2.23 11.80
C GLU A 128 4.47 -2.88 13.07
N GLU A 129 4.09 -2.08 14.08
CA GLU A 129 3.39 -2.51 15.31
C GLU A 129 2.10 -3.27 14.96
N MET A 130 1.24 -2.67 14.12
CA MET A 130 -0.05 -3.26 13.74
C MET A 130 0.08 -4.54 12.91
N LEU A 131 1.08 -4.63 12.04
CA LEU A 131 1.35 -5.85 11.27
C LEU A 131 2.01 -6.94 12.13
N GLY A 132 2.72 -6.54 13.19
CA GLY A 132 3.46 -7.41 14.07
C GLY A 132 4.61 -8.15 13.37
N ASP A 133 5.07 -9.22 14.01
CA ASP A 133 6.21 -10.00 13.57
C ASP A 133 6.00 -10.69 12.21
N ARG A 134 7.10 -11.05 11.56
CA ARG A 134 7.12 -11.72 10.25
C ARG A 134 6.21 -12.96 10.19
N GLN A 135 6.15 -13.73 11.28
CA GLN A 135 5.33 -14.94 11.32
C GLN A 135 3.83 -14.62 11.30
N ARG A 136 3.41 -13.55 11.99
CA ARG A 136 2.02 -13.06 11.94
C ARG A 136 1.69 -12.54 10.54
N ARG A 137 2.60 -11.78 9.92
CA ARG A 137 2.43 -11.26 8.55
C ARG A 137 2.16 -12.35 7.50
N ARG A 138 2.73 -13.56 7.67
CA ARG A 138 2.49 -14.70 6.76
C ARG A 138 1.02 -15.14 6.71
N GLN A 139 0.25 -14.90 7.77
CA GLN A 139 -1.17 -15.25 7.81
C GLN A 139 -2.01 -14.37 6.86
N PHE A 140 -1.54 -13.16 6.60
CA PHE A 140 -2.20 -12.18 5.73
C PHE A 140 -1.53 -12.05 4.36
N ALA A 141 -0.36 -12.68 4.21
CA ALA A 141 0.43 -12.58 3.00
C ALA A 141 -0.27 -13.35 1.87
N PRO A 142 -0.35 -12.79 0.65
CA PRO A 142 -1.01 -13.47 -0.45
C PRO A 142 -0.31 -14.78 -0.82
N VAL A 143 -1.06 -15.73 -1.39
CA VAL A 143 -0.59 -17.11 -1.63
C VAL A 143 0.73 -17.17 -2.42
N TRP A 144 0.94 -16.27 -3.39
CA TRP A 144 2.18 -16.23 -4.20
C TRP A 144 3.43 -15.79 -3.43
N THR A 145 3.29 -15.32 -2.19
CA THR A 145 4.42 -14.97 -1.32
C THR A 145 5.02 -16.20 -0.65
N VAL A 146 4.28 -17.31 -0.58
CA VAL A 146 4.74 -18.59 -0.04
C VAL A 146 5.77 -19.18 -1.01
N GLY A 147 7.06 -19.00 -0.71
CA GLY A 147 8.18 -19.52 -1.52
C GLY A 147 9.18 -18.47 -1.99
N ARG A 148 8.91 -17.17 -1.84
CA ARG A 148 9.92 -16.13 -2.11
C ARG A 148 10.91 -16.06 -0.94
N THR A 149 12.12 -16.60 -1.12
CA THR A 149 13.28 -16.09 -0.37
C THR A 149 13.41 -14.61 -0.75
N GLN A 150 13.10 -13.69 0.19
CA GLN A 150 13.23 -12.26 -0.09
C GLN A 150 14.66 -11.96 -0.49
N ARG A 151 14.87 -11.52 -1.74
CA ARG A 151 16.12 -10.89 -2.16
C ARG A 151 16.33 -9.65 -1.27
N PRO A 152 17.52 -9.45 -0.66
CA PRO A 152 17.75 -8.34 0.25
C PRO A 152 17.47 -7.01 -0.46
N ARG A 153 16.71 -6.12 0.21
CA ARG A 153 16.41 -4.75 -0.24
C ARG A 153 17.73 -4.09 -0.65
N ARG A 154 17.76 -3.43 -1.83
CA ARG A 154 18.93 -2.81 -2.49
C ARG A 154 19.84 -1.93 -1.60
N LYS A 155 19.44 -1.56 -0.38
CA LYS A 155 20.32 -0.90 0.60
C LYS A 155 21.53 -1.78 0.99
N ALA A 156 21.39 -3.10 1.04
CA ALA A 156 22.53 -3.99 1.33
C ALA A 156 23.52 -4.09 0.16
N ALA A 157 23.06 -3.93 -1.09
CA ALA A 157 23.94 -3.93 -2.26
C ALA A 157 24.75 -2.63 -2.37
N ALA A 158 24.18 -1.49 -1.99
CA ALA A 158 24.90 -0.22 -1.93
C ALA A 158 25.94 -0.18 -0.78
N ALA A 159 25.61 -0.78 0.37
CA ALA A 159 26.57 -0.87 1.49
C ALA A 159 27.75 -1.82 1.18
N LYS A 160 27.53 -2.88 0.39
CA LYS A 160 28.61 -3.79 -0.02
C LYS A 160 29.54 -3.15 -1.07
N ALA A 161 28.99 -2.39 -2.03
CA ALA A 161 29.80 -1.65 -3.01
C ALA A 161 30.66 -0.56 -2.36
N ALA A 162 30.13 0.18 -1.37
CA ALA A 162 30.90 1.21 -0.66
C ALA A 162 32.00 0.64 0.26
N ALA A 163 31.90 -0.62 0.69
CA ALA A 163 32.95 -1.29 1.47
C ALA A 163 34.08 -1.83 0.58
N GLU A 164 33.77 -2.33 -0.63
CA GLU A 164 34.76 -2.79 -1.60
C GLU A 164 35.58 -1.62 -2.21
N ASP A 165 34.97 -0.43 -2.35
CA ASP A 165 35.66 0.78 -2.79
C ASP A 165 36.60 1.37 -1.71
N ALA A 166 36.30 1.16 -0.41
CA ALA A 166 37.14 1.64 0.70
C ALA A 166 38.38 0.76 0.95
N GLU A 167 38.31 -0.54 0.62
CA GLU A 167 39.44 -1.48 0.76
C GLU A 167 40.46 -1.34 -0.39
N SER A 168 40.04 -0.74 -1.51
CA SER A 168 40.90 -0.48 -2.67
C SER A 168 41.79 0.77 -2.51
N ASP A 169 41.40 1.72 -1.65
CA ASP A 169 42.12 2.98 -1.42
C ASP A 169 43.26 2.85 -0.38
N GLU A 170 43.31 1.77 0.40
CA GLU A 170 44.37 1.51 1.39
C GLU A 170 45.64 0.88 0.78
N LEU A 171 45.60 0.48 -0.50
CA LEU A 171 46.72 -0.14 -1.22
C LEU A 171 47.63 0.84 -1.99
N LEU A 172 47.40 2.14 -1.86
CA LEU A 172 48.27 3.20 -2.40
C LEU A 172 49.03 3.92 -1.28
N LEU A 173 49.84 3.18 -0.50
CA LEU A 173 50.91 3.82 0.25
C LEU A 173 52.01 4.29 -0.73
N PRO A 174 52.44 5.56 -0.69
CA PRO A 174 53.56 6.02 -1.49
C PRO A 174 54.84 5.35 -1.00
N LEU A 175 55.53 4.64 -1.89
CA LEU A 175 56.91 4.19 -1.67
C LEU A 175 57.78 5.41 -1.38
N GLN A 176 58.22 5.55 -0.12
CA GLN A 176 59.36 6.37 0.27
C GLN A 176 60.54 5.44 0.57
#